data_AF-A0A3A2ZR45-F1
#
_entry.id   AF-A0A3A2ZR45-F1
#
_cell.length_a   1.000
_cell.length_b   1.000
_cell.length_c   1.000
_cell.angle_alpha   90.00
_cell.angle_beta   90.00
_cell.angle_gamma   90.00
#
_symmetry.space_group_name_H-M   'P 1'
#
loop_
_entity.id
_entity.type
_entity.pdbx_description
1 polymer ?
#
loop_
_entity_poly.entity_id
_entity_poly.type
_entity_poly.pdbx_seq_one_letter_code
_entity_poly.pdbx_strand_id
1 'polypeptide(L)' 'MMLGLKRDLRTEGAGVMYPQESYRIAQELACDRYAECSAVTRELLREAFEDIARLAAETTMEGGLNRGACVVL' A
#
# COMPACT_ATOMS: atom_id res chain seq x y z
N MET A 1 -4.43 -4.16 -3.58
CA MET A 1 -3.47 -3.45 -2.70
C MET A 1 -2.13 -3.23 -3.39
N MET A 2 -1.47 -2.08 -3.15
CA MET A 2 -0.13 -1.70 -3.63
C MET A 2 0.85 -1.55 -2.44
N LEU A 3 2.10 -2.00 -2.60
CA LEU A 3 3.13 -1.94 -1.56
C LEU A 3 4.38 -1.16 -2.01
N GLY A 4 4.80 -0.17 -1.22
CA GLY A 4 6.09 0.52 -1.34
C GLY A 4 7.16 -0.18 -0.49
N LEU A 5 7.96 -1.03 -1.13
CA LEU A 5 9.02 -1.80 -0.45
C LEU A 5 10.32 -1.01 -0.33
N LYS A 6 11.21 -1.49 0.55
CA LYS A 6 12.54 -0.91 0.80
C LYS A 6 12.44 0.54 1.28
N ARG A 7 11.44 0.83 2.13
CA ARG A 7 11.20 2.16 2.71
C ARG A 7 12.44 2.73 3.39
N ASP A 8 13.26 1.86 3.97
CA ASP A 8 14.54 2.17 4.61
C ASP A 8 15.58 2.79 3.67
N LEU A 9 15.48 2.56 2.36
CA LEU A 9 16.40 3.13 1.37
C LEU A 9 15.90 4.47 0.80
N ARG A 10 14.80 5.01 1.30
CA ARG A 10 14.27 6.29 0.84
C ARG A 10 15.21 7.43 1.23
N THR A 11 15.75 8.09 0.22
CA THR A 11 16.57 9.29 0.37
C THR A 11 15.99 10.40 -0.48
N GLU A 12 16.02 11.64 0.02
CA GLU A 12 15.61 12.81 -0.77
C GLU A 12 16.50 12.97 -2.01
N GLY A 13 15.90 13.29 -3.15
CA GLY A 13 16.63 13.48 -4.41
C GLY A 13 15.81 13.15 -5.65
N ALA A 14 16.47 13.22 -6.81
CA ALA A 14 15.84 12.90 -8.08
C ALA A 14 15.40 11.42 -8.12
N GLY A 15 14.14 11.17 -8.43
CA GLY A 15 13.58 9.82 -8.54
C GLY A 15 13.04 9.23 -7.23
N VAL A 16 13.02 9.99 -6.13
CA VAL A 16 12.31 9.57 -4.92
C VAL A 16 10.80 9.61 -5.19
N MET A 17 10.11 8.51 -4.89
CA MET A 17 8.66 8.43 -5.00
C MET A 17 8.03 8.85 -3.67
N TYR A 18 7.45 10.04 -3.57
CA TYR A 18 6.85 10.47 -2.32
C TYR A 18 5.53 9.73 -2.03
N PRO A 19 5.15 9.54 -0.75
CA PRO A 19 3.93 8.81 -0.41
C PRO A 19 2.66 9.36 -1.07
N GLN A 20 2.58 10.69 -1.28
CA GLN A 20 1.41 11.29 -1.94
C GLN A 20 1.30 10.86 -3.41
N GLU A 21 2.43 10.71 -4.10
CA GLU A 21 2.47 10.27 -5.49
C GLU A 21 2.09 8.80 -5.61
N SER A 22 2.63 7.96 -4.74
CA SER A 22 2.28 6.54 -4.68
C SER A 22 0.79 6.32 -4.36
N TYR A 23 0.22 7.15 -3.49
CA TYR A 23 -1.21 7.11 -3.18
C TYR A 23 -2.07 7.48 -4.39
N ARG A 24 -1.68 8.48 -5.17
CA ARG A 24 -2.35 8.81 -6.44
C ARG A 24 -2.29 7.64 -7.42
N ILE A 25 -1.12 7.01 -7.55
CA ILE A 25 -0.95 5.84 -8.42
C ILE A 25 -1.83 4.68 -7.95
N ALA A 26 -1.89 4.40 -6.64
CA ALA A 26 -2.74 3.36 -6.10
C ALA A 26 -4.22 3.58 -6.42
N GLN A 27 -4.69 4.83 -6.35
CA GLN A 27 -6.06 5.18 -6.76
C GLN A 27 -6.30 5.01 -8.26
N GLU A 28 -5.36 5.45 -9.11
CA GLU A 28 -5.46 5.33 -10.57
C GLU A 28 -5.50 3.87 -11.01
N LEU A 29 -4.79 2.98 -10.29
CA LEU A 29 -4.80 1.54 -10.50
C LEU A 29 -6.00 0.83 -9.84
N ALA A 30 -6.93 1.58 -9.25
CA ALA A 30 -8.06 1.04 -8.49
C ALA A 30 -7.62 0.02 -7.41
N CYS A 31 -6.46 0.23 -6.79
CA CYS A 31 -6.01 -0.59 -5.66
C CYS A 31 -6.82 -0.26 -4.40
N ASP A 32 -7.15 -1.29 -3.62
CA ASP A 32 -7.93 -1.14 -2.39
C ASP A 32 -7.21 -0.30 -1.32
N ARG A 33 -5.87 -0.35 -1.32
CA ARG A 33 -5.00 0.30 -0.32
C ARG A 33 -3.58 0.45 -0.82
N TYR A 34 -2.85 1.36 -0.17
CA TYR A 34 -1.41 1.56 -0.29
C TYR A 34 -0.77 1.41 1.10
N ALA A 35 0.35 0.68 1.20
CA ALA A 35 1.17 0.63 2.40
C ALA A 35 2.67 0.62 2.06
N GLU A 36 3.53 1.03 2.98
CA GLU A 36 4.98 1.01 2.81
C GLU A 36 5.63 0.22 3.94
N CYS A 37 6.66 -0.58 3.64
CA CYS A 37 7.38 -1.31 4.68
C CYS A 37 8.83 -1.61 4.27
N SER A 38 9.62 -2.02 5.26
CA SER A 38 10.96 -2.57 5.05
C SER A 38 11.07 -3.96 5.67
N ALA A 39 11.47 -4.93 4.86
CA ALA A 39 11.81 -6.26 5.35
C ALA A 39 13.15 -6.28 6.13
N VAL A 40 14.02 -5.29 5.89
CA VAL A 40 15.35 -5.21 6.51
C VAL A 40 15.25 -4.62 7.91
N THR A 41 14.61 -3.46 8.05
CA THR A 41 14.46 -2.78 9.34
C THR A 41 13.23 -3.26 10.12
N ARG A 42 12.33 -4.02 9.47
CA ARG A 42 11.01 -4.44 9.98
C ARG A 42 10.04 -3.28 10.24
N GLU A 43 10.36 -2.09 9.76
CA GLU A 43 9.47 -0.94 9.81
C GLU A 43 8.17 -1.25 9.04
N LEU A 44 7.03 -1.08 9.72
CA LEU A 44 5.67 -1.22 9.19
C LEU A 44 5.35 -2.61 8.61
N LEU A 45 6.20 -3.61 8.87
CA LEU A 45 6.03 -4.95 8.32
C LEU A 45 4.79 -5.63 8.88
N ARG A 46 4.56 -5.54 10.19
CA ARG A 46 3.40 -6.15 10.85
C ARG A 46 2.10 -5.55 10.32
N GLU A 47 2.03 -4.24 10.28
CA GLU A 47 0.90 -3.44 9.84
C GLU A 47 0.53 -3.78 8.40
N ALA A 48 1.53 -3.86 7.51
CA ALA A 48 1.32 -4.26 6.12
C ALA A 48 0.73 -5.67 6.00
N PHE A 49 1.21 -6.64 6.79
CA PHE A 49 0.68 -8.00 6.78
C PHE A 49 -0.73 -8.11 7.38
N GLU A 50 -1.00 -7.39 8.47
CA GLU A 50 -2.32 -7.35 9.11
C GLU A 50 -3.37 -6.74 8.17
N ASP A 51 -3.00 -5.70 7.42
CA ASP A 51 -3.84 -5.09 6.40
C ASP A 51 -4.12 -6.04 5.23
N ILE A 52 -3.11 -6.73 4.72
CA ILE A 52 -3.28 -7.73 3.66
C ILE A 52 -4.24 -8.82 4.12
N ALA A 53 -4.04 -9.34 5.34
CA ALA A 53 -4.88 -10.39 5.90
C ALA A 53 -6.34 -9.91 6.08
N ARG A 54 -6.54 -8.67 6.54
CA ARG A 54 -7.86 -8.07 6.69
C ARG A 54 -8.55 -7.88 5.35
N LEU A 55 -7.87 -7.31 4.36
CA LEU A 55 -8.41 -7.15 3.00
C LEU A 55 -8.79 -8.50 2.38
N ALA A 56 -7.95 -9.52 2.56
CA ALA A 56 -8.25 -10.86 2.07
C ALA A 56 -9.47 -11.47 2.76
N ALA A 57 -9.63 -11.25 4.07
CA ALA A 57 -10.79 -11.73 4.83
C ALA A 57 -12.09 -10.99 4.48
N GLU A 58 -12.02 -9.69 4.16
CA GLU A 58 -13.16 -8.86 3.79
C GLU A 58 -13.59 -9.03 2.33
N THR A 59 -12.78 -9.70 1.50
CA THR A 59 -13.11 -9.94 0.09
C THR A 59 -14.22 -10.98 -0.04
N THR A 60 -15.44 -10.55 -0.31
CA THR A 60 -16.54 -11.43 -0.75
C THR A 60 -16.43 -11.70 -2.25
N MET A 61 -16.67 -12.94 -2.68
CA MET A 61 -16.49 -13.38 -4.09
C MET A 61 -17.37 -12.65 -5.12
N GLU A 62 -18.32 -11.81 -4.68
CA GLU A 62 -19.15 -10.98 -5.56
C GLU A 62 -18.64 -9.53 -5.57
N GLY A 63 -17.80 -9.20 -6.56
CA GLY A 63 -17.45 -7.81 -6.86
C GLY A 63 -16.06 -7.37 -6.41
N GLY A 64 -15.04 -8.17 -6.69
CA GLY A 64 -13.64 -7.75 -6.58
C GLY A 64 -13.38 -6.46 -7.36
N LEU A 65 -12.63 -5.55 -6.70
CA LEU A 65 -12.44 -4.11 -6.98
C LEU A 65 -13.56 -3.25 -6.38
N ASN A 66 -13.33 -2.83 -5.13
CA ASN A 66 -14.15 -1.83 -4.46
C ASN A 66 -14.32 -0.61 -5.37
N ARG A 67 -15.58 -0.31 -5.72
CA ARG A 67 -15.98 0.92 -6.43
C ARG A 67 -15.71 2.13 -5.53
N GLY A 68 -14.48 2.62 -5.55
CA GLY A 68 -14.11 3.92 -5.01
C GLY A 68 -13.75 3.89 -3.53
N ALA A 69 -12.45 3.86 -3.29
CA ALA A 69 -11.69 4.82 -2.49
C ALA A 69 -10.54 4.07 -1.82
N CYS A 70 -9.32 4.27 -2.32
CA CYS A 70 -8.12 3.84 -1.62
C CYS A 70 -8.14 4.48 -0.22
N VAL A 71 -8.19 3.68 0.84
CA VAL A 71 -8.21 4.19 2.22
C VAL A 71 -6.77 4.40 2.71
N VAL A 72 -6.48 5.55 3.28
CA VAL A 72 -5.16 5.89 3.86
C VAL A 72 -5.00 5.22 5.23
N LEU A 73 -3.83 4.63 5.48
CA LEU A 73 -3.33 4.27 6.81
C LEU A 73 -1.97 4.93 7.05
#